data_AF-A0A6G3Q334-F1
#
_entry.id   AF-A0A6G3Q334-F1
#
_cell.length_a   1.000
_cell.length_b   1.000
_cell.length_c   1.000
_cell.angle_alpha   90.00
_cell.angle_beta   90.00
_cell.angle_gamma   90.00
#
_symmetry.space_group_name_H-M   'P 1'
#
loop_
_entity.id
_entity.type
_entity.pdbx_description
1 polymer ?
#
loop_
_entity_poly.entity_id
_entity_poly.type
_entity_poly.pdbx_seq_one_letter_code
_entity_poly.pdbx_strand_id
1 'polypeptide(L)' 'MLVCMASNQQTRPDIGELAKDSNRDRIGVVMGACGGRVQMRPIRGGLEWDAIPDDVVALSAREELSARLTIKNGNSLGGL' A
#
# COMPACT_ATOMS: atom_id res chain seq x y z
N MET A 1 -28.20 1.67 -13.15
CA MET A 1 -26.88 2.25 -12.87
C MET A 1 -26.24 1.37 -11.81
N LEU A 2 -25.48 0.35 -12.24
CA LEU A 2 -24.93 -0.66 -11.35
C LEU A 2 -23.56 -0.15 -10.87
N VAL A 3 -23.47 0.23 -9.60
CA VAL A 3 -22.16 0.39 -8.94
C VAL A 3 -21.52 -0.99 -8.92
N CYS A 4 -20.44 -1.16 -9.66
CA CYS A 4 -19.63 -2.36 -9.65
C CYS A 4 -19.12 -2.57 -8.23
N MET A 5 -19.77 -3.47 -7.48
CA MET A 5 -19.20 -4.03 -6.26
C MET A 5 -17.89 -4.71 -6.69
N ALA A 6 -16.75 -4.09 -6.36
CA ALA A 6 -15.46 -4.72 -6.48
C ALA A 6 -15.46 -5.95 -5.56
N SER A 7 -15.62 -7.11 -6.19
CA SER A 7 -15.57 -8.41 -5.57
C SER A 7 -14.26 -8.52 -4.77
N ASN A 8 -14.37 -8.73 -3.46
CA ASN A 8 -13.26 -8.90 -2.51
C ASN A 8 -12.53 -10.25 -2.72
N GLN A 9 -12.32 -10.66 -3.97
CA GLN A 9 -11.40 -11.72 -4.33
C GLN A 9 -10.02 -11.15 -4.07
N GLN A 10 -9.45 -11.53 -2.91
CA GLN A 10 -8.14 -11.14 -2.43
C GLN A 10 -7.05 -11.67 -3.38
N THR A 11 -6.99 -11.06 -4.55
CA THR A 11 -5.92 -11.20 -5.53
C THR A 11 -4.78 -10.38 -4.95
N ARG A 12 -3.58 -10.97 -4.89
CA ARG A 12 -2.39 -10.27 -4.40
C ARG A 12 -2.31 -8.89 -5.05
N PRO A 13 -1.99 -7.83 -4.27
CA PRO A 13 -1.96 -6.47 -4.80
C PRO A 13 -1.02 -6.37 -6.01
N ASP A 14 -1.50 -5.70 -7.05
CA ASP A 14 -0.79 -5.57 -8.31
C ASP A 14 0.38 -4.56 -8.21
N ILE A 15 1.28 -4.63 -9.19
CA ILE A 15 2.38 -3.65 -9.29
C ILE A 15 1.80 -2.25 -9.50
N GLY A 16 2.22 -1.30 -8.66
CA GLY A 16 1.72 0.07 -8.61
C GLY A 16 0.59 0.29 -7.61
N GLU A 17 0.04 -0.76 -7.01
CA GLU A 17 -1.00 -0.64 -5.98
C GLU A 17 -0.44 -0.40 -4.59
N LEU A 18 -1.30 0.13 -3.71
CA LEU A 18 -1.00 0.31 -2.30
C LEU A 18 -1.29 -0.97 -1.52
N ALA A 19 -0.30 -1.43 -0.76
CA ALA A 19 -0.41 -2.61 0.09
C ALA A 19 0.19 -2.34 1.46
N LYS A 20 -0.26 -3.12 2.45
CA LYS A 20 0.32 -3.16 3.79
C LYS A 20 1.24 -4.37 3.91
N ASP A 21 2.48 -4.12 4.30
CA ASP A 21 3.36 -5.13 4.87
C ASP A 21 2.96 -5.32 6.33
N SER A 22 2.29 -6.44 6.62
CA SER A 22 1.78 -6.77 7.95
C SER A 22 2.91 -7.15 8.93
N ASN A 23 4.05 -7.62 8.42
CA ASN A 23 5.22 -7.96 9.23
C ASN A 23 5.86 -6.70 9.81
N ARG A 24 5.94 -5.64 9.00
CA ARG A 24 6.58 -4.37 9.37
C ARG A 24 5.61 -3.29 9.82
N ASP A 25 4.30 -3.56 9.76
CA ASP A 25 3.20 -2.61 9.92
C ASP A 25 3.42 -1.33 9.10
N ARG A 26 3.79 -1.49 7.82
CA ARG A 26 4.08 -0.36 6.91
C ARG A 26 3.25 -0.42 5.65
N ILE A 27 2.84 0.75 5.17
CA ILE A 27 2.10 0.90 3.92
C ILE A 27 3.05 1.43 2.83
N GLY A 28 3.03 0.78 1.68
CA GLY A 28 3.87 1.14 0.54
C GLY A 28 3.19 0.82 -0.79
N VAL A 29 3.84 1.27 -1.86
CA VAL A 29 3.49 0.90 -3.24
C VAL A 29 4.25 -0.36 -3.61
N VAL A 30 3.56 -1.34 -4.18
CA VAL A 30 4.18 -2.56 -4.75
C VAL A 30 4.95 -2.17 -6.01
N MET A 31 6.27 -2.39 -6.03
CA MET A 31 7.12 -2.08 -7.18
C MET A 31 7.33 -3.29 -8.08
N GLY A 32 7.21 -4.50 -7.53
CA GLY A 32 7.42 -5.75 -8.25
C GLY A 32 7.70 -6.91 -7.31
N ALA A 33 7.90 -8.09 -7.87
CA ALA A 33 8.38 -9.26 -7.12
C ALA A 33 9.69 -9.77 -7.73
N CYS A 34 10.72 -9.95 -6.90
CA CYS A 34 12.02 -10.44 -7.32
C CYS A 34 12.59 -11.39 -6.25
N GLY A 35 13.19 -12.51 -6.67
CA GLY A 35 13.83 -13.47 -5.75
C GLY A 35 12.89 -14.06 -4.68
N GLY A 36 11.59 -14.16 -4.97
CA GLY A 36 10.58 -14.64 -4.02
C GLY A 36 10.14 -13.62 -2.98
N ARG A 37 10.54 -12.36 -3.12
CA ARG A 37 10.11 -11.24 -2.27
C ARG A 37 9.34 -10.21 -3.08
N VAL A 38 8.49 -9.44 -2.40
CA VAL A 38 7.80 -8.29 -2.97
C VAL A 38 8.60 -7.05 -2.64
N GLN A 39 9.05 -6.31 -3.65
CA GLN A 39 9.69 -5.02 -3.46
C GLN A 39 8.61 -3.96 -3.23
N MET A 40 8.70 -3.24 -2.12
CA MET A 40 7.79 -2.18 -1.73
C MET A 40 8.53 -0.86 -1.55
N ARG A 41 7.86 0.24 -1.86
CA ARG A 41 8.41 1.60 -1.68
C ARG A 41 7.51 2.46 -0.80
N PRO A 42 8.08 3.30 0.09
CA PRO A 42 7.26 4.21 0.88
C PRO A 42 6.59 5.25 0.00
N ILE A 43 5.36 5.64 0.34
CA ILE A 43 4.54 6.51 -0.51
C ILE A 43 5.08 7.95 -0.57
N ARG A 44 5.78 8.40 0.48
CA ARG A 44 6.44 9.73 0.54
C ARG A 44 7.89 9.73 0.07
N GLY A 45 8.35 8.63 -0.53
CA GLY A 45 9.78 8.41 -0.78
C GLY A 45 10.52 7.93 0.48
N GLY A 46 11.78 7.56 0.29
CA GLY A 46 12.60 6.89 1.31
C GLY A 46 13.10 5.53 0.84
N LEU A 47 13.63 4.74 1.78
CA LEU A 47 14.25 3.46 1.47
C LEU A 47 13.20 2.41 1.08
N GLU A 48 13.36 1.84 -0.11
CA GLU A 48 12.63 0.65 -0.56
C GLU A 48 12.95 -0.54 0.34
N TRP A 49 12.01 -1.47 0.47
CA TRP A 49 12.21 -2.68 1.26
C TRP A 49 11.60 -3.89 0.61
N ASP A 50 12.18 -5.05 0.91
CA ASP A 50 11.64 -6.34 0.50
C ASP A 50 10.71 -6.90 1.59
N ALA A 51 9.48 -7.19 1.19
CA ALA A 51 8.44 -7.81 1.99
C ALA A 51 8.25 -9.28 1.61
N ILE A 52 7.74 -10.06 2.55
CA ILE A 52 7.36 -11.45 2.31
C ILE A 52 6.01 -11.44 1.58
N PRO A 53 5.84 -12.15 0.45
CA PRO A 53 4.60 -12.07 -0.34
C PRO A 53 3.33 -12.42 0.44
N ASP A 54 3.44 -13.26 1.47
CA ASP A 54 2.32 -13.67 2.33
C ASP A 54 1.92 -12.58 3.34
N ASP A 55 2.87 -11.71 3.70
CA ASP A 55 2.64 -10.59 4.62
C ASP A 55 2.16 -9.33 3.89
N VAL A 56 2.17 -9.31 2.56
CA VAL A 56 1.72 -8.20 1.72
C VAL A 56 0.23 -8.31 1.44
N VAL A 57 -0.54 -7.48 2.13
CA VAL A 57 -2.00 -7.51 2.08
C VAL A 57 -2.52 -6.27 1.36
N ALA A 58 -3.47 -6.47 0.44
CA ALA A 58 -4.18 -5.37 -0.21
C ALA A 58 -4.93 -4.52 0.84
N LEU A 59 -4.93 -3.21 0.66
CA LEU A 59 -5.68 -2.31 1.54
C LEU A 59 -7.18 -2.37 1.23
N SER A 60 -8.01 -2.26 2.26
CA SER A 60 -9.41 -1.92 2.02
C SER A 60 -9.54 -0.48 1.51
N ALA A 61 -10.64 -0.15 0.81
CA ALA A 61 -10.88 1.19 0.28
C ALA A 61 -10.77 2.30 1.36
N ARG A 62 -11.19 2.00 2.60
CA ARG A 62 -11.05 2.93 3.74
C ARG A 62 -9.59 3.16 4.14
N GLU A 63 -8.77 2.12 4.11
CA GLU A 63 -7.35 2.18 4.50
C GLU A 63 -6.55 2.88 3.42
N GLU A 64 -6.87 2.60 2.15
CA GLU A 64 -6.26 3.28 1.01
C GLU A 64 -6.57 4.79 1.05
N LEU A 65 -7.84 5.16 1.26
CA LEU A 65 -8.23 6.57 1.41
C LEU A 65 -7.51 7.21 2.61
N SER A 66 -7.46 6.52 3.76
CA SER A 66 -6.77 7.02 4.94
C SER A 66 -5.27 7.18 4.74
N ALA A 67 -4.63 6.28 3.99
CA ALA A 67 -3.21 6.37 3.63
C ALA A 67 -2.97 7.58 2.72
N ARG A 68 -3.79 7.75 1.66
CA ARG A 68 -3.75 8.91 0.76
C ARG A 68 -3.99 10.22 1.50
N LEU A 69 -4.94 10.25 2.43
CA LEU A 69 -5.22 11.42 3.28
C LEU A 69 -4.07 11.70 4.24
N THR A 70 -3.47 10.68 4.86
CA THR A 70 -2.29 10.84 5.71
C THR A 70 -1.14 11.45 4.94
N ILE A 71 -0.91 11.03 3.70
CA ILE A 71 0.12 11.63 2.82
C ILE A 71 -0.18 13.11 2.56
N LYS A 72 -1.43 13.46 2.28
CA LYS A 72 -1.83 14.86 2.07
C LYS A 72 -1.71 15.68 3.36
N ASN A 73 -2.12 15.13 4.49
CA ASN A 73 -2.23 15.85 5.75
C ASN A 73 -0.88 16.05 6.46
N GLY A 74 0.03 15.08 6.42
CA GLY A 74 1.37 15.33 6.98
C GLY A 74 2.25 16.24 6.12
N ASN A 75 1.76 16.80 5.00
CA ASN A 75 2.36 17.99 4.36
C ASN A 75 1.83 19.30 4.99
N SER A 76 0.80 19.22 5.83
CA SER A 76 0.12 20.36 6.47
C SER A 76 0.53 20.57 7.93
N LEU A 77 1.34 19.68 8.51
CA LEU A 77 1.85 19.78 9.89
C LEU A 77 3.12 20.65 10.03
N GLY A 78 3.54 21.33 8.96
CA GLY A 78 4.69 22.25 8.96
C GLY A 78 4.32 23.72 9.19
N GLY A 79 3.20 23.99 9.88
CA GLY A 79 2.72 25.35 10.15
C GLY A 79 2.34 25.53 11.61
N LEU A 80 3.35 25.51 12.49
CA LEU A 80 3.32 26.04 13.85
C LEU A 80 4.67 26.69 14.14
#